data_AF-A0A1B6ETL0-F1
#
_entry.id   AF-A0A1B6ETL0-F1
#
_cell.length_a   1.000
_cell.length_b   1.000
_cell.length_c   1.000
_cell.angle_alpha   90.00
_cell.angle_beta   90.00
_cell.angle_gamma   90.00
#
_symmetry.space_group_name_H-M   'P 1'
#
loop_
_entity.id
_entity.type
_entity.pdbx_description
1 polymer ?
#
loop_
_entity_poly.entity_id
_entity_poly.type
_entity_poly.pdbx_seq_one_letter_code
_entity_poly.pdbx_strand_id
1 'polypeptide(L)'
;TQNWVLQPGSSSEPPFGRGILVSRQAGNRAVIYSVPTANSIYRDVITSVFNNTFLLPFTLVAHGVLQDAFHFVKEDAWRAQEDRAQLKRFGSQFNTTFHEKEGEAGSGKVLDVRIHRPNAVINLRYGTTLTRERQRLLHHCKTAALRKAWHRERDA
;
A
#
# COMPACT_ATOMS: atom_id res chain seq x y z
N THR A 1 -14.16 36.27 8.56
CA THR A 1 -12.93 36.17 7.73
C THR A 1 -12.85 34.79 7.14
N GLN A 2 -13.28 34.63 5.89
CA GLN A 2 -13.35 33.33 5.21
C GLN A 2 -12.01 33.09 4.51
N ASN A 3 -11.17 32.22 5.09
CA ASN A 3 -9.89 31.83 4.52
C ASN A 3 -10.13 30.91 3.33
N TRP A 4 -9.90 31.42 2.12
CA TRP A 4 -9.81 30.62 0.91
C TRP A 4 -8.46 29.88 0.91
N VAL A 5 -8.42 28.71 1.54
CA VAL A 5 -7.31 27.77 1.34
C VAL A 5 -7.46 27.22 -0.07
N LEU A 6 -6.58 27.66 -0.97
CA LEU A 6 -6.40 27.04 -2.27
C LEU A 6 -6.18 25.53 -2.04
N GLN A 7 -7.13 24.70 -2.48
CA GLN A 7 -6.90 23.27 -2.65
C GLN A 7 -6.56 23.05 -4.12
N PRO A 8 -5.29 22.83 -4.49
CA PRO A 8 -4.95 22.50 -5.86
C PRO A 8 -5.52 21.10 -6.17
N GLY A 9 -6.56 21.05 -7.01
CA GLY A 9 -7.17 19.80 -7.51
C GLY A 9 -8.63 19.59 -7.11
N SER A 10 -9.32 18.71 -7.82
CA SER A 10 -10.66 18.26 -7.43
C SER A 10 -10.59 17.37 -6.18
N SER A 11 -11.65 17.36 -5.38
CA SER A 11 -11.73 16.48 -4.20
C SER A 11 -11.63 15.02 -4.64
N SER A 12 -10.50 14.37 -4.32
CA SER A 12 -10.33 12.94 -4.53
C SER A 12 -10.75 12.15 -3.29
N GLU A 13 -11.18 10.91 -3.50
CA GLU A 13 -11.53 10.05 -2.37
C GLU A 13 -10.26 9.66 -1.59
N PRO A 14 -10.26 9.70 -0.25
CA PRO A 14 -9.09 9.30 0.53
C PRO A 14 -8.65 7.86 0.20
N PRO A 15 -7.33 7.57 0.15
CA PRO A 15 -6.82 6.25 -0.22
C PRO A 15 -7.42 5.08 0.57
N PHE A 16 -7.62 5.27 1.87
CA PHE A 16 -8.15 4.27 2.80
C PHE A 16 -9.66 4.41 3.08
N GLY A 17 -10.34 5.34 2.39
CA GLY A 17 -11.75 5.63 2.62
C GLY A 17 -12.00 6.73 3.66
N ARG A 18 -13.21 7.30 3.63
CA ARG A 18 -13.61 8.38 4.55
C ARG A 18 -13.79 7.83 5.96
N GLY A 19 -13.30 8.58 6.96
CA GLY A 19 -13.42 8.20 8.36
C GLY A 19 -12.44 7.12 8.83
N ILE A 20 -11.43 6.79 8.01
CA ILE A 20 -10.35 5.86 8.36
C ILE A 20 -9.05 6.65 8.43
N LEU A 21 -8.41 6.63 9.60
CA LEU A 21 -7.10 7.19 9.86
C LEU A 21 -6.07 6.06 9.89
N VAL A 22 -5.01 6.23 9.11
CA VAL A 22 -3.85 5.34 9.13
C VAL A 22 -2.68 6.11 9.71
N SER A 23 -2.08 5.58 10.77
CA SER A 23 -0.90 6.15 11.40
C SER A 23 0.23 5.14 11.45
N ARG A 24 1.47 5.63 11.46
CA ARG A 24 2.67 4.81 11.67
C ARG A 24 3.27 5.15 13.02
N GLN A 25 3.31 4.19 13.93
CA GLN A 25 3.94 4.33 15.23
C GLN A 25 5.46 4.07 15.17
N ALA A 26 6.13 4.29 16.30
CA ALA A 26 7.52 3.85 16.49
C ALA A 26 7.66 2.36 16.16
N GLY A 27 8.77 1.98 15.51
CA GLY A 27 8.96 0.62 15.02
C GLY A 27 8.22 0.29 13.71
N ASN A 28 7.67 1.29 13.02
CA ASN A 28 6.99 1.16 11.72
C ASN A 28 5.69 0.34 11.77
N ARG A 29 5.03 0.23 12.93
CA ARG A 29 3.72 -0.43 13.02
C ARG A 29 2.61 0.50 12.53
N ALA A 30 1.72 -0.03 11.70
CA ALA A 30 0.51 0.62 11.26
C ALA A 30 -0.56 0.52 12.36
N VAL A 31 -1.15 1.65 12.71
CA VAL A 31 -2.33 1.68 13.58
C VAL A 31 -3.49 2.32 12.83
N ILE A 32 -4.58 1.57 12.74
CA ILE A 32 -5.81 1.95 12.06
C ILE A 32 -6.80 2.44 13.11
N TYR A 33 -7.22 3.69 12.98
CA TYR A 33 -8.35 4.24 13.72
C TYR A 33 -9.50 4.50 12.76
N SER A 34 -10.71 4.23 13.22
CA SER A 34 -11.91 4.44 12.44
C SER A 34 -12.97 5.14 13.26
N VAL A 35 -13.66 6.09 12.64
CA VAL A 35 -14.78 6.76 13.29
C VAL A 35 -16.05 5.91 13.17
N PRO A 36 -17.01 5.99 14.11
CA PRO A 36 -18.24 5.20 14.07
C PRO A 36 -19.09 5.42 12.81
N THR A 37 -18.98 6.60 12.18
CA THR A 37 -19.69 6.97 10.96
C THR A 37 -19.02 6.47 9.68
N ALA A 38 -17.84 5.85 9.76
CA ALA A 38 -17.21 5.23 8.61
C ALA A 38 -18.05 4.04 8.10
N ASN A 39 -17.96 3.75 6.80
CA ASN A 39 -18.61 2.58 6.24
C ASN A 39 -18.17 1.31 7.00
N SER A 40 -19.13 0.54 7.50
CA SER A 40 -18.87 -0.61 8.37
C SER A 40 -18.01 -1.67 7.70
N ILE A 41 -18.25 -1.96 6.42
CA ILE A 41 -17.43 -2.92 5.64
C ILE A 41 -16.00 -2.41 5.52
N TYR A 42 -15.82 -1.14 5.14
CA TYR A 42 -14.49 -0.53 5.00
C TYR A 42 -13.73 -0.57 6.31
N ARG A 43 -14.38 -0.12 7.39
CA ARG A 43 -13.84 -0.11 8.73
C ARG A 43 -13.36 -1.49 9.13
N ASP A 44 -14.23 -2.49 9.02
CA ASP A 44 -13.96 -3.83 9.51
C ASP A 44 -12.84 -4.49 8.70
N VAL A 45 -12.86 -4.35 7.37
CA VAL A 45 -11.82 -4.93 6.50
C VAL A 45 -10.49 -4.22 6.70
N ILE A 46 -10.44 -2.87 6.64
CA ILE A 46 -9.17 -2.14 6.77
C ILE A 46 -8.57 -2.34 8.16
N THR A 47 -9.38 -2.29 9.22
CA THR A 47 -8.89 -2.52 10.58
C THR A 47 -8.38 -3.94 10.76
N SER A 48 -9.12 -4.95 10.29
CA SER A 48 -8.69 -6.36 10.41
C SER A 48 -7.40 -6.64 9.61
N VAL A 49 -7.33 -6.14 8.38
CA VAL A 49 -6.26 -6.48 7.44
C VAL A 49 -5.00 -5.62 7.65
N PHE A 50 -5.11 -4.36 8.04
CA PHE A 50 -3.95 -3.45 8.06
C PHE A 50 -3.49 -3.06 9.47
N ASN A 51 -4.30 -3.27 10.51
CA ASN A 51 -3.86 -2.94 11.86
C ASN A 51 -2.70 -3.85 12.31
N ASN A 52 -1.73 -3.27 13.01
CA ASN A 52 -0.51 -3.91 13.49
C ASN A 52 0.43 -4.49 12.40
N THR A 53 0.18 -4.16 11.12
CA THR A 53 1.12 -4.46 10.04
C THR A 53 2.35 -3.55 10.11
N PHE A 54 3.42 -3.89 9.40
CA PHE A 54 4.51 -2.93 9.20
C PHE A 54 4.18 -2.01 8.03
N LEU A 55 4.19 -0.69 8.24
CA LEU A 55 4.06 0.32 7.19
C LEU A 55 5.43 0.92 6.89
N LEU A 56 5.88 0.82 5.65
CA LEU A 56 7.21 1.30 5.27
C LEU A 56 7.38 2.81 5.47
N PRO A 57 8.61 3.27 5.78
CA PRO A 57 8.86 4.66 6.14
C PRO A 57 8.86 5.67 4.97
N PHE A 58 8.57 5.25 3.75
CA PHE A 58 8.65 6.08 2.54
C PHE A 58 7.56 5.72 1.53
N THR A 59 7.12 6.71 0.77
CA THR A 59 6.24 6.55 -0.39
C THR A 59 7.06 6.65 -1.67
N LEU A 60 6.64 5.91 -2.69
CA LEU A 60 7.25 5.94 -4.02
C LEU A 60 6.20 6.40 -5.02
N VAL A 61 6.56 7.32 -5.92
CA VAL A 61 5.71 7.68 -7.06
C VAL A 61 5.98 6.66 -8.17
N ALA A 62 5.05 5.74 -8.37
CA ALA A 62 5.18 4.68 -9.34
C ALA A 62 4.75 5.14 -10.75
N HIS A 63 5.49 4.71 -11.78
CA HIS A 63 5.06 4.76 -13.19
C HIS A 63 4.61 6.11 -13.78
N GLY A 64 5.12 7.24 -13.30
CA GLY A 64 4.86 8.55 -13.95
C GLY A 64 3.42 9.05 -13.83
N VAL A 65 2.57 8.31 -13.10
CA VAL A 65 1.24 8.71 -12.69
C VAL A 65 1.33 9.20 -11.25
N LEU A 66 0.59 10.25 -10.91
CA LEU A 66 0.45 10.78 -9.56
C LEU A 66 -0.39 9.82 -8.68
N GLN A 67 0.08 8.58 -8.50
CA GLN A 67 -0.50 7.63 -7.56
C GLN A 67 0.44 7.41 -6.38
N ASP A 68 -0.08 7.67 -5.19
CA ASP A 68 0.64 7.38 -3.96
C ASP A 68 0.69 5.87 -3.71
N ALA A 69 1.89 5.31 -3.60
CA ALA A 69 2.08 3.91 -3.25
C ALA A 69 2.35 3.75 -1.74
N PHE A 70 1.45 3.06 -1.05
CA PHE A 70 1.61 2.66 0.35
C PHE A 70 2.07 1.21 0.39
N HIS A 71 3.08 0.91 1.20
CA HIS A 71 3.66 -0.43 1.30
C HIS A 71 3.55 -0.96 2.72
N PHE A 72 2.77 -2.02 2.87
CA PHE A 72 2.57 -2.75 4.11
C PHE A 72 3.18 -4.14 4.05
N VAL A 73 3.62 -4.63 5.20
CA VAL A 73 4.20 -5.96 5.36
C VAL A 73 3.56 -6.69 6.55
N LYS A 74 3.18 -7.94 6.32
CA LYS A 74 2.83 -8.92 7.35
C LYS A 74 3.83 -10.07 7.28
N GLU A 75 4.51 -10.37 8.38
CA GLU A 75 5.47 -11.48 8.42
C GLU A 75 4.74 -12.84 8.39
N ASP A 76 3.54 -12.91 8.97
CA ASP A 76 2.69 -14.08 9.02
C ASP A 76 2.12 -14.45 7.64
N ALA A 77 2.77 -15.35 6.91
CA ALA A 77 2.29 -15.84 5.62
C ALA A 77 0.93 -16.54 5.70
N TRP A 78 0.63 -17.21 6.82
CA TRP A 78 -0.61 -17.96 7.01
C TRP A 78 -1.87 -17.07 7.07
N ARG A 79 -1.74 -15.84 7.58
CA ARG A 79 -2.84 -14.85 7.64
C ARG A 79 -3.35 -14.43 6.27
N ALA A 80 -2.55 -14.62 5.24
CA ALA A 80 -2.86 -14.22 3.88
C ALA A 80 -4.20 -14.79 3.37
N GLN A 81 -4.56 -16.03 3.74
CA GLN A 81 -5.83 -16.63 3.31
C GLN A 81 -7.03 -16.03 4.05
N GLU A 82 -6.89 -15.74 5.34
CA GLU A 82 -7.93 -15.11 6.16
C GLU A 82 -8.19 -13.67 5.70
N ASP A 83 -7.11 -12.90 5.52
CA ASP A 83 -7.19 -11.53 5.05
C ASP A 83 -7.72 -11.46 3.61
N ARG A 84 -7.42 -12.45 2.76
CA ARG A 84 -8.00 -12.55 1.42
C ARG A 84 -9.52 -12.68 1.46
N ALA A 85 -10.08 -13.43 2.41
CA ALA A 85 -11.53 -13.51 2.58
C ALA A 85 -12.13 -12.16 2.99
N GLN A 86 -11.46 -11.42 3.89
CA GLN A 86 -11.88 -10.08 4.28
C GLN A 86 -11.82 -9.09 3.12
N LEU A 87 -10.71 -9.07 2.37
CA LEU A 87 -10.51 -8.18 1.23
C LEU A 87 -11.52 -8.42 0.10
N LYS A 88 -12.00 -9.66 -0.09
CA LYS A 88 -13.08 -9.94 -1.05
C LYS A 88 -14.41 -9.26 -0.69
N ARG A 89 -14.64 -8.91 0.59
CA ARG A 89 -15.86 -8.19 1.03
C ARG A 89 -15.96 -6.78 0.47
N PHE A 90 -14.86 -6.23 -0.05
CA PHE A 90 -14.88 -5.00 -0.84
C PHE A 90 -15.71 -5.09 -2.12
N GLY A 91 -15.95 -6.30 -2.63
CA GLY A 91 -16.74 -6.51 -3.84
C GLY A 91 -16.16 -5.75 -5.05
N SER A 92 -17.03 -5.13 -5.84
CA SER A 92 -16.65 -4.36 -7.02
C SER A 92 -16.15 -2.94 -6.72
N GLN A 93 -16.20 -2.50 -5.46
CA GLN A 93 -15.84 -1.12 -5.07
C GLN A 93 -14.32 -0.88 -5.11
N PHE A 94 -13.55 -1.96 -5.04
CA PHE A 94 -12.09 -1.91 -5.09
C PHE A 94 -11.55 -2.99 -6.00
N ASN A 95 -10.64 -2.62 -6.89
CA ASN A 95 -9.89 -3.61 -7.64
C ASN A 95 -8.76 -4.15 -6.74
N THR A 96 -8.93 -5.40 -6.28
CA THR A 96 -7.94 -6.11 -5.46
C THR A 96 -7.33 -7.25 -6.25
N THR A 97 -6.00 -7.22 -6.42
CA THR A 97 -5.24 -8.28 -7.10
C THR A 97 -4.40 -9.06 -6.10
N PHE A 98 -4.26 -10.36 -6.35
CA PHE A 98 -3.51 -11.30 -5.51
C PHE A 98 -2.47 -12.00 -6.36
N HIS A 99 -1.21 -11.90 -5.96
CA HIS A 99 -0.09 -12.52 -6.66
C HIS A 99 0.74 -13.35 -5.69
N GLU A 100 0.79 -14.65 -5.91
CA GLU A 100 1.71 -15.52 -5.20
C GLU A 100 3.04 -15.56 -5.95
N LYS A 101 4.14 -15.39 -5.22
CA LYS A 101 5.50 -15.44 -5.75
C LYS A 101 6.33 -16.34 -4.86
N GLU A 102 7.29 -17.03 -5.47
CA GLU A 102 8.38 -17.60 -4.68
C GLU A 102 9.14 -16.46 -4.01
N GLY A 103 9.49 -16.67 -2.74
CA GLY A 103 10.26 -15.70 -1.98
C GLY A 103 11.66 -15.53 -2.57
N GLU A 104 12.28 -14.39 -2.30
CA GLU A 104 13.68 -14.17 -2.66
C GLU A 104 14.58 -15.03 -1.76
N ALA A 105 15.61 -15.66 -2.35
CA ALA A 105 16.72 -16.38 -1.69
C ALA A 105 16.40 -17.01 -0.32
N GLY A 106 15.70 -18.16 -0.33
CA GLY A 106 15.44 -18.95 0.88
C GLY A 106 14.31 -18.42 1.78
N SER A 107 13.62 -17.34 1.39
CA SER A 107 12.30 -17.03 1.93
C SER A 107 11.26 -17.90 1.24
N GLY A 108 10.34 -18.47 2.02
CA GLY A 108 9.24 -19.29 1.50
C GLY A 108 8.30 -18.49 0.59
N LYS A 109 7.13 -19.06 0.31
CA LYS A 109 6.12 -18.40 -0.53
C LYS A 109 5.72 -17.03 0.03
N VAL A 110 5.72 -16.02 -0.84
CA VAL A 110 5.32 -14.64 -0.54
C VAL A 110 4.03 -14.32 -1.29
N LEU A 111 3.02 -13.82 -0.59
CA LEU A 111 1.80 -13.31 -1.21
C LEU A 111 1.86 -11.78 -1.29
N ASP A 112 1.65 -11.24 -2.48
CA ASP A 112 1.50 -9.81 -2.74
C ASP A 112 0.03 -9.50 -3.01
N VAL A 113 -0.52 -8.55 -2.28
CA VAL A 113 -1.89 -8.07 -2.46
C VAL A 113 -1.87 -6.60 -2.80
N ARG A 114 -2.56 -6.21 -3.87
CA ARG A 114 -2.66 -4.81 -4.27
C ARG A 114 -4.10 -4.36 -4.35
N ILE A 115 -4.39 -3.25 -3.70
CA ILE A 115 -5.68 -2.58 -3.76
C ILE A 115 -5.47 -1.30 -4.58
N HIS A 116 -6.15 -1.22 -5.71
CA HIS A 116 -6.08 -0.07 -6.61
C HIS A 116 -7.20 0.92 -6.29
N ARG A 117 -6.81 2.18 -6.09
CA ARG A 117 -7.68 3.35 -5.96
C ARG A 117 -7.37 4.32 -7.11
N PRO A 118 -8.28 5.27 -7.41
CA PRO A 118 -8.04 6.26 -8.46
C PRO A 118 -6.72 7.04 -8.28
N ASN A 119 -6.37 7.38 -7.04
CA ASN A 119 -5.22 8.22 -6.66
C ASN A 119 -4.14 7.48 -5.84
N ALA A 120 -4.28 6.18 -5.59
CA ALA A 120 -3.36 5.45 -4.73
C ALA A 120 -3.32 3.95 -5.03
N VAL A 121 -2.19 3.33 -4.70
CA VAL A 121 -2.04 1.87 -4.68
C VAL A 121 -1.59 1.46 -3.29
N ILE A 122 -2.37 0.58 -2.67
CA ILE A 122 -2.04 0.00 -1.37
C ILE A 122 -1.51 -1.40 -1.61
N ASN A 123 -0.22 -1.61 -1.32
CA ASN A 123 0.44 -2.90 -1.41
C ASN A 123 0.54 -3.52 -0.02
N LEU A 124 0.18 -4.79 0.11
CA LEU A 124 0.34 -5.57 1.32
C LEU A 124 1.01 -6.90 1.00
N ARG A 125 2.23 -7.08 1.52
CA ARG A 125 3.05 -8.24 1.26
C ARG A 125 3.17 -9.14 2.49
N TYR A 126 2.89 -10.43 2.32
CA TYR A 126 2.89 -11.45 3.36
C TYR A 126 4.15 -12.31 3.31
N GLY A 127 4.61 -12.86 4.44
CA GLY A 127 5.71 -13.82 4.46
C GLY A 127 7.09 -13.19 4.21
N THR A 128 7.21 -11.88 4.41
CA THR A 128 8.48 -11.14 4.30
C THR A 128 8.65 -10.21 5.49
N THR A 129 9.86 -9.69 5.68
CA THR A 129 10.17 -8.73 6.73
C THR A 129 10.19 -7.30 6.18
N LEU A 130 10.01 -6.32 7.06
CA LEU A 130 10.08 -4.90 6.71
C LEU A 130 11.41 -4.55 5.99
N THR A 131 12.53 -5.08 6.50
CA THR A 131 13.87 -4.82 5.96
C THR A 131 14.04 -5.39 4.56
N ARG A 132 13.60 -6.64 4.33
CA ARG A 132 13.67 -7.28 3.01
C ARG A 132 12.82 -6.55 1.98
N GLU A 133 11.59 -6.19 2.35
CA GLU A 133 10.71 -5.46 1.45
C GLU A 133 11.27 -4.06 1.12
N ARG A 134 11.83 -3.36 2.11
CA ARG A 134 12.52 -2.09 1.89
C ARG A 134 13.68 -2.25 0.92
N GLN A 135 14.54 -3.24 1.11
CA GLN A 135 15.69 -3.48 0.24
C GLN A 135 15.24 -3.78 -1.20
N ARG A 136 14.23 -4.63 -1.38
CA ARG A 136 13.66 -4.94 -2.68
C ARG A 136 13.13 -3.70 -3.40
N LEU A 137 12.35 -2.87 -2.71
CA LEU A 137 11.78 -1.66 -3.28
C LEU A 137 12.86 -0.66 -3.68
N LEU A 138 13.86 -0.45 -2.82
CA LEU A 138 15.00 0.43 -3.13
C LEU A 138 15.82 -0.09 -4.31
N HIS A 139 16.06 -1.40 -4.38
CA HIS A 139 16.73 -2.02 -5.52
C HIS A 139 15.94 -1.80 -6.81
N HIS A 140 14.63 -2.04 -6.79
CA HIS A 140 13.76 -1.80 -7.93
C HIS A 140 13.78 -0.32 -8.38
N CYS A 141 13.67 0.62 -7.44
CA CYS A 141 13.74 2.05 -7.72
C CYS A 141 15.08 2.46 -8.32
N LYS A 142 16.19 1.97 -7.77
CA LYS A 142 17.54 2.21 -8.32
C LYS A 142 17.63 1.74 -9.76
N THR A 143 17.23 0.50 -10.02
CA THR A 143 17.26 -0.07 -11.38
C THR A 143 16.37 0.71 -12.35
N ALA A 144 15.16 1.11 -11.92
CA ALA A 144 14.26 1.91 -12.73
C ALA A 144 14.82 3.32 -13.02
N ALA A 145 15.44 3.96 -12.03
CA ALA A 145 16.05 5.28 -12.18
C ALA A 145 17.25 5.24 -13.15
N LEU A 146 18.14 4.24 -13.01
CA LEU A 146 19.27 4.03 -13.91
C LEU A 146 18.79 3.81 -15.34
N ARG A 147 17.78 2.96 -15.54
CA ARG A 147 17.20 2.71 -16.86
C ARG A 147 16.64 3.99 -17.49
N LYS A 148 15.91 4.79 -16.72
CA LYS A 148 15.37 6.08 -17.18
C LYS A 148 16.47 7.08 -17.55
N ALA A 149 17.55 7.14 -16.76
CA ALA A 149 18.69 8.00 -17.06
C ALA A 149 19.37 7.60 -18.37
N TRP A 150 19.63 6.31 -18.58
CA TRP A 150 20.21 5.80 -19.83
C TRP A 150 19.34 6.05 -21.05
N HIS A 151 18.02 5.91 -20.94
CA HIS A 151 17.11 6.26 -22.04
C HIS A 151 17.19 7.74 -22.41
N ARG A 152 17.26 8.64 -21.42
CA ARG A 152 17.43 10.08 -21.69
C ARG A 152 18.76 10.40 -22.37
N GLU A 153 19.84 9.75 -21.93
CA GLU A 153 21.18 9.96 -22.50
C GLU A 153 21.25 9.48 -23.95
N ARG A 154 20.65 8.34 -24.27
CA ARG A 154 20.63 7.78 -25.62
C ARG A 154 19.79 8.62 -26.59
N ASP A 155 18.72 9.22 -26.10
CA ASP A 155 17.77 9.99 -26.91
C ASP A 155 18.15 11.50 -26.98
N ALA A 156 19.25 11.91 -26.35
CA ALA A 156 19.84 13.26 -26.39
C ALA A 156 20.92 13.37 -27.48
#